data_AF-A0A0S3QXR4-F1
#
_entry.id   AF-A0A0S3QXR4-F1
#
_cell.length_a   1.000
_cell.length_b   1.000
_cell.length_c   1.000
_cell.angle_alpha   90.00
_cell.angle_beta   90.00
_cell.angle_gamma   90.00
#
_symmetry.space_group_name_H-M   'P 1'
#
loop_
_entity.id
_entity.type
_entity.pdbx_description
1 polymer ?
#
loop_
_entity_poly.entity_id
_entity_poly.type
_entity_poly.pdbx_seq_one_letter_code
_entity_poly.pdbx_strand_id
1 'polypeptide(L)'
;MGGWNEVLPLVKFTYNNSYHVNIRMTPYEALYGRRCKTPLCWYKDGEAVLVKPELLKQTTDKVTKIQERMKASQSRQKSYADERRKPLEFVWGSMLRITSTTGVGRAIHSRKLSFKFIGPYLILRRIGLVAYEIALPPHLTNLHPIFHVYQLRKYMPSSSHVLDV
;
A
#
# COMPACT_ATOMS: atom_id res chain seq x y z
N MET A 1 -33.64 3.20 7.04
CA MET A 1 -32.90 2.02 6.55
C MET A 1 -31.79 2.52 5.64
N GLY A 2 -30.53 2.39 6.06
CA GLY A 2 -29.39 2.75 5.21
C GLY A 2 -28.26 3.50 5.90
N GLY A 3 -28.24 3.55 7.24
CA GLY A 3 -27.06 4.05 7.94
C GLY A 3 -25.91 3.04 7.84
N TRP A 4 -24.67 3.52 7.68
CA TRP A 4 -23.48 2.66 7.66
C TRP A 4 -23.42 1.72 8.88
N ASN A 5 -23.86 2.18 10.05
CA ASN A 5 -23.91 1.39 11.27
C ASN A 5 -24.83 0.16 11.15
N GLU A 6 -25.92 0.26 10.38
CA GLU A 6 -26.88 -0.85 10.17
C GLU A 6 -26.35 -1.86 9.14
N VAL A 7 -25.61 -1.38 8.13
CA VAL A 7 -25.22 -2.20 6.96
C VAL A 7 -23.81 -2.79 7.10
N LEU A 8 -22.93 -2.19 7.90
CA LEU A 8 -21.55 -2.63 8.08
C LEU A 8 -21.43 -4.10 8.54
N PRO A 9 -22.27 -4.62 9.47
CA PRO A 9 -22.23 -6.03 9.83
C PRO A 9 -22.50 -6.96 8.64
N LEU A 10 -23.45 -6.58 7.77
CA LEU A 10 -23.81 -7.36 6.59
C LEU A 10 -22.68 -7.34 5.55
N VAL A 11 -22.06 -6.18 5.31
CA VAL A 11 -20.91 -6.05 4.39
C VAL A 11 -19.71 -6.87 4.89
N LYS A 12 -19.43 -6.83 6.20
CA LYS A 12 -18.37 -7.66 6.79
C LYS A 12 -18.67 -9.15 6.61
N PHE A 13 -19.92 -9.53 6.81
CA PHE A 13 -20.37 -10.91 6.61
C PHE A 13 -20.22 -11.35 5.15
N THR A 14 -20.66 -10.55 4.18
CA THR A 14 -20.55 -10.90 2.76
C THR A 14 -19.10 -10.93 2.30
N TYR A 15 -18.26 -9.97 2.73
CA TYR A 15 -16.84 -9.94 2.40
C TYR A 15 -16.10 -11.19 2.91
N ASN A 16 -16.30 -11.56 4.18
CA ASN A 16 -15.63 -12.72 4.79
C ASN A 16 -16.06 -14.07 4.18
N ASN A 17 -17.24 -14.12 3.57
CA ASN A 17 -17.81 -15.32 2.95
C ASN A 17 -17.72 -15.32 1.42
N SER A 18 -17.17 -14.26 0.82
CA SER A 18 -16.96 -14.20 -0.62
C SER A 18 -15.70 -14.97 -1.01
N TYR A 19 -15.76 -15.65 -2.16
CA TYR A 19 -14.61 -16.38 -2.68
C TYR A 19 -13.48 -15.41 -3.05
N HIS A 20 -12.29 -15.64 -2.50
CA HIS A 20 -11.14 -14.78 -2.75
C HIS A 20 -10.12 -15.50 -3.65
N VAL A 21 -9.95 -15.03 -4.88
CA VAL A 21 -9.16 -15.69 -5.95
C VAL A 21 -7.72 -16.01 -5.52
N ASN A 22 -7.07 -15.11 -4.78
CA ASN A 22 -5.69 -15.31 -4.33
C ASN A 22 -5.54 -16.51 -3.40
N ILE A 23 -6.42 -16.67 -2.41
CA ILE A 23 -6.38 -17.79 -1.45
C ILE A 23 -7.16 -19.02 -1.93
N ARG A 24 -7.99 -18.86 -2.99
CA ARG A 24 -8.88 -19.86 -3.58
C ARG A 24 -9.87 -20.49 -2.60
N MET A 25 -10.29 -19.72 -1.62
CA MET A 25 -11.30 -20.05 -0.60
C MET A 25 -11.85 -18.74 -0.02
N THR A 26 -12.83 -18.81 0.87
CA THR A 26 -13.30 -17.61 1.57
C THR A 26 -12.37 -17.26 2.75
N PRO A 27 -12.24 -15.98 3.15
CA PRO A 27 -11.52 -15.63 4.38
C PRO A 27 -12.01 -16.39 5.63
N TYR A 28 -13.33 -16.63 5.71
CA TYR A 28 -13.93 -17.44 6.78
C TYR A 28 -13.44 -18.90 6.74
N GLU A 29 -13.42 -19.53 5.56
CA GLU A 29 -12.90 -20.90 5.38
C GLU A 29 -11.41 -20.99 5.72
N ALA A 30 -10.64 -19.97 5.37
CA ALA A 30 -9.21 -19.90 5.70
C ALA A 30 -8.98 -19.83 7.22
N LEU A 31 -9.81 -19.08 7.93
CA LEU A 31 -9.69 -18.89 9.38
C LEU A 31 -10.21 -20.08 10.19
N TYR A 32 -11.38 -20.61 9.83
CA TYR A 32 -12.07 -21.65 10.61
C TYR A 32 -11.94 -23.06 10.01
N GLY A 33 -11.32 -23.20 8.84
CA GLY A 33 -11.14 -24.48 8.16
C GLY A 33 -12.41 -25.08 7.55
N ARG A 34 -13.56 -24.41 7.71
CA ARG A 34 -14.91 -24.86 7.29
C ARG A 34 -15.71 -23.73 6.63
N ARG A 35 -16.72 -24.10 5.83
CA ARG A 35 -17.64 -23.13 5.22
C ARG A 35 -18.52 -22.47 6.28
N CYS A 36 -18.94 -21.23 6.03
CA CYS A 36 -19.92 -20.58 6.91
C CYS A 36 -21.29 -21.23 6.72
N LYS A 37 -21.94 -21.55 7.84
CA LYS A 37 -23.32 -22.06 7.83
C LYS A 37 -24.26 -20.87 7.81
N THR A 38 -25.10 -20.81 6.80
CA THR A 38 -26.13 -19.76 6.68
C THR A 38 -27.51 -20.41 6.73
N PRO A 39 -28.55 -19.70 7.21
CA PRO A 39 -29.92 -20.26 7.23
C PRO A 39 -30.39 -20.76 5.86
N LEU A 40 -29.85 -20.20 4.77
CA LEU A 40 -30.14 -20.57 3.38
C LEU A 40 -29.27 -21.73 2.87
N CYS A 41 -28.15 -22.05 3.51
CA CYS A 41 -27.22 -23.08 3.08
C CYS A 41 -26.75 -23.91 4.28
N TRP A 42 -27.58 -24.86 4.68
CA TRP A 42 -27.22 -25.93 5.59
C TRP A 42 -26.49 -27.01 4.81
N TYR A 43 -25.18 -26.82 4.60
CA TYR A 43 -24.36 -27.95 4.18
C TYR A 43 -24.37 -28.95 5.34
N LYS A 44 -24.79 -30.20 5.08
CA LYS A 44 -24.50 -31.32 5.97
C LYS A 44 -23.00 -31.55 5.87
N ASP A 45 -22.24 -30.77 6.62
CA ASP A 45 -20.90 -31.19 6.99
C ASP A 45 -21.11 -32.51 7.72
N GLY A 46 -20.79 -33.62 7.06
CA GLY A 46 -20.41 -34.80 7.82
C GLY A 46 -19.23 -34.34 8.65
N GLU A 47 -19.46 -34.05 9.93
CA GLU A 47 -18.39 -34.06 10.92
C GLU A 47 -17.87 -35.49 10.92
N ALA A 48 -17.01 -35.81 9.96
CA ALA A 48 -16.07 -36.88 10.16
C ALA A 48 -15.36 -36.49 11.45
N VAL A 49 -15.61 -37.25 12.50
CA VAL A 49 -14.90 -37.16 13.78
C VAL A 49 -13.45 -37.53 13.46
N LEU A 50 -12.73 -36.59 12.87
CA LEU A 50 -11.33 -36.72 12.55
C LEU A 50 -10.60 -36.74 13.89
N VAL A 51 -9.78 -37.77 14.08
CA VAL A 51 -8.97 -37.93 15.29
C VAL A 51 -8.05 -36.72 15.40
N LYS A 52 -7.83 -36.20 16.62
CA LYS A 52 -7.07 -34.96 16.89
C LYS A 52 -5.77 -34.78 16.05
N PRO A 53 -4.93 -35.80 15.83
CA PRO A 53 -3.71 -35.66 15.02
C PRO A 53 -3.98 -35.37 13.53
N GLU A 54 -5.05 -35.92 12.99
CA GLU A 54 -5.43 -35.82 11.58
C GLU A 54 -5.96 -34.42 11.27
N LEU A 55 -6.73 -33.83 12.20
CA LEU A 55 -7.15 -32.42 12.15
C LEU A 55 -5.95 -31.46 12.15
N LEU A 56 -4.96 -31.71 13.01
CA LEU A 56 -3.76 -30.86 13.09
C LEU A 56 -2.98 -30.90 11.79
N LYS A 57 -2.79 -32.09 11.19
CA LYS A 57 -2.12 -32.25 9.90
C LYS A 57 -2.85 -31.49 8.79
N GLN A 58 -4.17 -31.71 8.65
CA GLN A 58 -4.98 -31.01 7.65
C GLN A 58 -4.96 -29.48 7.82
N THR A 59 -4.96 -28.99 9.06
CA THR A 59 -4.89 -27.55 9.34
C THR A 59 -3.54 -26.99 8.94
N THR A 60 -2.46 -27.69 9.28
CA THR A 60 -1.09 -27.30 8.92
C THR A 60 -0.93 -27.24 7.39
N ASP A 61 -1.41 -28.26 6.67
CA ASP A 61 -1.38 -28.32 5.21
C ASP A 61 -2.22 -27.21 4.54
N LYS A 62 -3.36 -26.83 5.14
CA LYS A 62 -4.15 -25.68 4.67
C LYS A 62 -3.41 -24.37 4.87
N VAL A 63 -2.78 -24.17 6.03
CA VAL A 63 -2.03 -22.94 6.36
C VAL A 63 -0.83 -22.76 5.42
N THR A 64 -0.03 -23.80 5.20
CA THR A 64 1.11 -23.74 4.27
C THR A 64 0.65 -23.36 2.86
N LYS A 65 -0.42 -24.00 2.37
CA LYS A 65 -1.00 -23.69 1.05
C LYS A 65 -1.51 -22.24 0.94
N ILE A 66 -2.12 -21.71 2.00
CA ILE A 66 -2.58 -20.31 2.04
C ILE A 66 -1.38 -19.35 1.99
N GLN A 67 -0.33 -19.62 2.77
CA GLN A 67 0.90 -18.82 2.78
C GLN A 67 1.59 -18.81 1.41
N GLU A 68 1.75 -19.97 0.78
CA GLU A 68 2.32 -20.09 -0.56
C GLU A 68 1.52 -19.30 -1.59
N ARG A 69 0.19 -19.41 -1.56
CA ARG A 69 -0.70 -18.69 -2.47
C ARG A 69 -0.64 -17.18 -2.27
N MET A 70 -0.62 -16.71 -1.03
CA MET A 70 -0.46 -15.29 -0.72
C MET A 70 0.89 -14.78 -1.21
N LYS A 71 1.99 -15.52 -0.98
CA LYS A 71 3.32 -15.17 -1.47
C LYS A 71 3.36 -15.11 -2.99
N ALA A 72 2.76 -16.08 -3.69
CA ALA A 72 2.68 -16.06 -5.14
C ALA A 72 1.90 -14.86 -5.68
N SER A 73 0.78 -14.50 -5.04
CA SER A 73 -0.01 -13.32 -5.40
C SER A 73 0.77 -12.03 -5.18
N GLN A 74 1.44 -11.89 -4.03
CA GLN A 74 2.31 -10.74 -3.74
C GLN A 74 3.46 -10.62 -4.74
N SER A 75 4.11 -11.73 -5.09
CA SER A 75 5.17 -11.73 -6.11
C SER A 75 4.67 -11.29 -7.48
N ARG A 76 3.46 -11.69 -7.89
CA ARG A 76 2.84 -11.24 -9.15
C ARG A 76 2.49 -9.75 -9.12
N GLN A 77 1.90 -9.29 -8.02
CA GLN A 77 1.60 -7.87 -7.84
C GLN A 77 2.89 -7.03 -7.91
N LYS A 78 3.94 -7.51 -7.25
CA LYS A 78 5.27 -6.89 -7.29
C LYS A 78 5.83 -6.88 -8.71
N SER A 79 5.82 -8.01 -9.42
CA SER A 79 6.36 -8.07 -10.79
C SER A 79 5.63 -7.09 -11.72
N TYR A 80 4.29 -7.05 -11.69
CA TYR A 80 3.51 -6.12 -12.52
C TYR A 80 3.74 -4.65 -12.15
N ALA A 81 3.86 -4.36 -10.87
CA ALA A 81 4.06 -3.00 -10.41
C ALA A 81 5.48 -2.50 -10.69
N ASP A 82 6.48 -3.36 -10.53
CA ASP A 82 7.91 -3.03 -10.75
C ASP A 82 8.26 -2.97 -12.23
N GLU A 83 7.69 -3.83 -13.09
CA GLU A 83 7.90 -3.80 -14.55
C GLU A 83 7.55 -2.44 -15.17
N ARG A 84 6.52 -1.77 -14.65
CA ARG A 84 6.06 -0.46 -15.13
C ARG A 84 6.78 0.72 -14.49
N ARG A 85 7.65 0.49 -13.51
CA ARG A 85 8.35 1.55 -12.77
C ARG A 85 9.80 1.60 -13.20
N LYS A 86 10.27 2.81 -13.54
CA LYS A 86 11.70 3.07 -13.66
C LYS A 86 12.26 3.30 -12.26
N PRO A 87 13.41 2.72 -11.90
CA PRO A 87 14.08 3.12 -10.67
C PRO A 87 14.48 4.60 -10.81
N LEU A 88 13.92 5.46 -9.95
CA LEU A 88 14.35 6.85 -9.85
C LEU A 88 15.49 6.91 -8.84
N GLU A 89 16.67 7.21 -9.34
CA GLU A 89 17.84 7.49 -8.51
C GLU A 89 18.29 8.93 -8.73
N PHE A 90 18.61 9.59 -7.62
CA PHE A 90 19.10 10.95 -7.63
C PHE A 90 20.51 10.98 -7.04
N VAL A 91 21.39 11.73 -7.70
CA VAL A 91 22.79 11.88 -7.27
C VAL A 91 22.87 12.98 -6.22
N TRP A 92 23.75 12.80 -5.24
CA TRP A 92 24.06 13.83 -4.25
C TRP A 92 24.46 15.16 -4.94
N GLY A 93 24.04 16.29 -4.35
CA GLY A 93 24.30 17.61 -4.92
C GLY A 93 23.41 17.98 -6.13
N SER A 94 22.56 17.07 -6.63
CA SER A 94 21.54 17.44 -7.61
C SER A 94 20.39 18.21 -6.96
N MET A 95 19.78 19.13 -7.72
CA MET A 95 18.63 19.90 -7.27
C MET A 95 17.32 19.19 -7.63
N LEU A 96 16.39 19.15 -6.68
CA LEU A 96 15.07 18.53 -6.85
C LEU A 96 13.93 19.46 -6.48
N ARG A 97 12.80 19.32 -7.17
CA ARG A 97 11.55 19.99 -6.81
C ARG A 97 10.66 19.08 -5.96
N ILE A 98 10.05 19.62 -4.91
CA ILE A 98 9.14 18.84 -4.04
C ILE A 98 7.69 19.05 -4.49
N THR A 99 6.83 18.03 -4.40
CA THR A 99 5.38 18.20 -4.65
C THR A 99 4.76 19.20 -3.70
N SER A 100 3.86 20.06 -4.20
CA SER A 100 3.17 21.04 -3.37
C SER A 100 2.17 20.45 -2.36
N THR A 101 1.94 19.14 -2.43
CA THR A 101 1.15 18.35 -1.48
C THR A 101 2.05 17.36 -0.74
N THR A 102 1.91 17.29 0.58
CA THR A 102 2.46 16.21 1.41
C THR A 102 1.76 14.89 1.07
N GLY A 103 2.44 13.75 1.22
CA GLY A 103 1.90 12.41 0.90
C GLY A 103 0.59 12.02 1.63
N VAL A 104 0.12 12.82 2.58
CA VAL A 104 -1.14 12.65 3.34
C VAL A 104 -2.23 13.62 2.84
N GLY A 105 -2.10 14.21 1.65
CA GLY A 105 -3.09 15.12 1.08
C GLY A 105 -3.11 16.53 1.71
N ARG A 106 -2.16 16.86 2.58
CA ARG A 106 -2.00 18.21 3.15
C ARG A 106 -1.21 19.09 2.19
N ALA A 107 -1.73 20.27 1.88
CA ALA A 107 -1.06 21.22 1.00
C ALA A 107 0.07 21.95 1.73
N ILE A 108 1.28 21.89 1.19
CA ILE A 108 2.42 22.73 1.60
C ILE A 108 2.22 24.13 1.03
N HIS A 109 1.78 24.19 -0.24
CA HIS A 109 1.38 25.41 -0.91
C HIS A 109 0.29 25.09 -1.93
N SER A 110 -0.99 25.17 -1.54
CA SER A 110 -2.10 25.06 -2.51
C SER A 110 -2.98 26.30 -2.49
N ARG A 111 -2.89 27.05 -3.57
CA ARG A 111 -3.91 27.99 -4.00
C ARG A 111 -4.36 27.56 -5.39
N LYS A 112 -5.53 28.00 -5.85
CA LYS A 112 -5.97 27.74 -7.23
C LYS A 112 -4.86 28.24 -8.18
N LEU A 113 -4.45 27.40 -9.13
CA LEU A 113 -3.35 27.66 -10.08
C LEU A 113 -1.92 27.72 -9.49
N SER A 114 -1.70 27.31 -8.23
CA SER A 114 -0.34 27.18 -7.72
C SER A 114 0.45 26.10 -8.45
N PHE A 115 1.77 26.28 -8.58
CA PHE A 115 2.63 25.27 -9.17
C PHE A 115 2.52 23.93 -8.44
N LYS A 116 2.54 22.83 -9.21
CA LYS A 116 2.49 21.46 -8.67
C LYS A 116 3.76 21.06 -7.90
N PHE A 117 4.88 21.74 -8.19
CA PHE A 117 6.17 21.48 -7.56
C PHE A 117 6.79 22.79 -7.08
N ILE A 118 7.30 22.78 -5.85
CA ILE A 118 7.88 23.94 -5.16
C ILE A 118 9.39 23.81 -5.19
N GLY A 119 10.04 24.92 -5.57
CA GLY A 119 11.48 25.18 -5.44
C GLY A 119 12.37 24.14 -6.13
N PRO A 120 13.64 24.46 -6.38
CA PRO A 120 14.68 23.47 -6.44
C PRO A 120 15.45 23.47 -5.12
N TYR A 121 15.52 22.33 -4.47
CA TYR A 121 16.22 22.13 -3.21
C TYR A 121 17.33 21.11 -3.38
N LEU A 122 18.40 21.28 -2.60
CA LEU A 122 19.56 20.40 -2.66
C LEU A 122 19.32 19.11 -1.89
N ILE A 123 19.77 17.99 -2.45
CA ILE A 123 19.83 16.71 -1.74
C ILE A 123 21.01 16.75 -0.79
N LEU A 124 20.73 16.63 0.51
CA LEU A 124 21.76 16.53 1.55
C LEU A 124 22.36 15.13 1.59
N ARG A 125 21.52 14.09 1.57
CA ARG A 125 21.95 12.68 1.50
C ARG A 125 20.80 11.75 1.12
N ARG A 126 21.15 10.53 0.70
CA ARG A 126 20.22 9.41 0.51
C ARG A 126 20.12 8.62 1.82
N ILE A 127 18.92 8.51 2.38
CA ILE A 127 18.67 7.77 3.64
C ILE A 127 18.35 6.29 3.35
N GLY A 128 17.70 6.03 2.22
CA GLY A 128 17.42 4.67 1.77
C GLY A 128 17.15 4.61 0.27
N LEU A 129 16.72 3.45 -0.22
CA LEU A 129 16.45 3.25 -1.64
C LEU A 129 15.43 4.25 -2.19
N VAL A 130 14.46 4.66 -1.37
CA VAL A 130 13.27 5.43 -1.76
C VAL A 130 13.12 6.74 -0.97
N ALA A 131 14.08 7.10 -0.12
CA ALA A 131 13.99 8.25 0.77
C ALA A 131 15.25 9.12 0.72
N TYR A 132 15.05 10.43 0.52
CA TYR A 132 16.11 11.42 0.40
C TYR A 132 15.90 12.55 1.40
N GLU A 133 17.00 13.02 1.98
CA GLU A 133 17.02 14.20 2.83
C GLU A 133 17.30 15.44 2.00
N ILE A 134 16.50 16.48 2.20
CA ILE A 134 16.52 17.70 1.40
C ILE A 134 16.77 18.92 2.28
N ALA A 135 17.58 19.84 1.79
CA ALA A 135 17.80 21.14 2.40
C ALA A 135 16.53 21.99 2.28
N LEU A 136 15.69 21.96 3.31
CA LEU A 136 14.47 22.77 3.37
C LEU A 136 14.78 24.21 3.78
N PRO A 137 14.11 25.19 3.16
CA PRO A 137 14.25 26.59 3.52
C PRO A 137 13.58 26.89 4.88
N PRO A 138 13.94 27.99 5.55
CA PRO A 138 13.42 28.34 6.88
C PRO A 138 11.89 28.35 6.97
N HIS A 139 11.19 28.74 5.90
CA HIS A 139 9.72 28.78 5.87
C HIS A 139 9.05 27.40 5.78
N LEU A 140 9.81 26.33 5.50
CA LEU A 140 9.34 24.94 5.45
C LEU A 140 9.88 24.09 6.62
N THR A 141 10.43 24.72 7.66
CA THR A 141 11.01 24.05 8.84
C THR A 141 10.02 23.16 9.61
N ASN A 142 8.71 23.40 9.48
CA ASN A 142 7.66 22.55 10.05
C ASN A 142 7.51 21.19 9.34
N LEU A 143 8.13 21.00 8.17
CA LEU A 143 8.11 19.74 7.43
C LEU A 143 9.32 18.88 7.78
N HIS A 144 9.10 17.57 7.86
CA HIS A 144 10.21 16.64 7.96
C HIS A 144 11.07 16.72 6.69
N PRO A 145 12.41 16.87 6.78
CA PRO A 145 13.28 17.05 5.61
C PRO A 145 13.47 15.77 4.77
N ILE A 146 12.79 14.68 5.14
CA ILE A 146 12.91 13.38 4.46
C ILE A 146 11.69 13.20 3.57
N PHE A 147 11.93 13.05 2.28
CA PHE A 147 10.89 12.89 1.28
C PHE A 147 11.01 11.55 0.57
N HIS A 148 9.85 10.96 0.26
CA HIS A 148 9.79 9.77 -0.57
C HIS A 148 10.08 10.13 -2.03
N VAL A 149 10.74 9.26 -2.79
CA VAL A 149 11.19 9.52 -4.17
C VAL A 149 10.06 10.02 -5.10
N TYR A 150 8.83 9.57 -4.88
CA TYR A 150 7.65 10.00 -5.65
C TYR A 150 7.24 11.45 -5.45
N GLN A 151 7.63 12.05 -4.33
CA GLN A 151 7.39 13.47 -4.07
C GLN A 151 8.43 14.35 -4.78
N LEU A 152 9.40 13.76 -5.48
CA LEU A 152 10.57 14.45 -6.00
C LEU A 152 10.60 14.52 -7.53
N ARG A 153 10.69 15.77 -7.99
CA ARG A 153 11.12 16.35 -9.27
C ARG A 153 12.60 16.40 -9.56
N LYS A 154 13.18 15.77 -10.60
CA LYS A 154 14.49 16.27 -11.08
C LYS A 154 14.33 17.71 -11.57
N TYR A 155 15.11 18.65 -11.03
CA TYR A 155 15.16 20.01 -11.56
C TYR A 155 15.99 20.04 -12.85
N MET A 156 15.47 20.69 -13.88
CA MET A 156 16.19 20.94 -15.14
C MET A 156 16.41 22.45 -15.23
N PRO A 157 17.65 22.93 -15.12
CA PRO A 157 17.95 24.34 -15.26
C PRO A 157 17.55 24.79 -16.67
N SER A 158 16.62 25.73 -16.79
CA SER A 158 16.43 26.49 -18.02
C SER A 158 17.27 27.76 -17.94
N SER A 159 17.86 28.19 -19.06
CA SER A 159 18.69 29.41 -19.14
C SER A 159 17.97 30.69 -18.67
N SER A 160 16.65 30.64 -18.53
CA SER A 160 15.77 31.73 -18.07
C SER A 160 15.40 31.68 -16.58
N HIS A 161 15.81 30.67 -15.81
CA HIS A 161 15.36 30.51 -14.43
C HIS A 161 16.33 31.15 -13.44
N VAL A 162 15.94 32.28 -12.85
CA VAL A 162 16.63 32.88 -11.71
C VAL A 162 16.19 32.12 -10.46
N LEU A 163 17.15 31.58 -9.72
CA LEU A 163 16.91 31.00 -8.40
C LEU A 163 16.79 32.15 -7.40
N ASP A 164 15.65 32.28 -6.73
CA ASP A 164 15.57 33.12 -5.53
C ASP A 164 16.44 32.46 -4.45
N VAL A 165 17.57 33.12 -4.14
CA VAL A 165 18.54 32.75 -3.10
C VAL A 165 17.98 33.04 -1.72
#